data_AF-A0A9X3K516-F1
#
_entry.id   AF-A0A9X3K516-F1
#
_cell.length_a   1.000
_cell.length_b   1.000
_cell.length_c   1.000
_cell.angle_alpha   90.00
_cell.angle_beta   90.00
_cell.angle_gamma   90.00
#
_symmetry.space_group_name_H-M   'P 1'
#
loop_
_entity.id
_entity.type
_entity.pdbx_description
1 polymer ?
#
loop_
_entity_poly.entity_id
_entity_poly.type
_entity_poly.pdbx_seq_one_letter_code
_entity_poly.pdbx_strand_id
1 'polypeptide(L)'
;MGLEAICACTVDGERAETRALLESRELILRAPFRRSFAVAGLEEVRVDGDDLLLSSGDSRIALTLGAAAPKWAKKIATPAPSLASKLGIGHASPAFVIGKVDDEALAEALDGHTAPAEKARLSVAIVGDAGELDAALARHAALPHGSHIWVIHGKGQKAAFGDNAVRAHMRGLGYRDSKSSAVSDSLSATRYAQTLTVSDASEHA
;
A
#
# COMPACT_ATOMS: atom_id res chain seq x y z
N MET A 1 6.06 -9.39 0.61
CA MET A 1 7.28 -9.47 1.45
C MET A 1 8.51 -9.27 0.56
N GLY A 2 9.58 -8.66 1.08
CA GLY A 2 10.88 -8.52 0.43
C GLY A 2 11.50 -9.87 0.03
N LEU A 3 12.48 -9.86 -0.87
CA LEU A 3 13.41 -10.99 -1.04
C LEU A 3 14.80 -10.52 -0.66
N GLU A 4 15.63 -11.41 -0.15
CA GLU A 4 17.03 -11.10 0.15
C GLU A 4 17.91 -12.32 -0.08
N ALA A 5 19.15 -12.06 -0.45
CA ALA A 5 20.17 -13.09 -0.66
C ALA A 5 21.56 -12.49 -0.43
N ILE A 6 22.47 -13.30 0.11
CA ILE A 6 23.91 -13.04 -0.02
C ILE A 6 24.35 -13.77 -1.29
N CYS A 7 24.94 -13.04 -2.23
CA CYS A 7 25.29 -13.59 -3.54
C CYS A 7 26.52 -12.90 -4.11
N ALA A 8 27.19 -13.59 -5.04
CA ALA A 8 28.12 -12.93 -5.94
C ALA A 8 27.32 -11.98 -6.83
N CYS A 9 27.79 -10.74 -6.92
CA CYS A 9 27.19 -9.70 -7.72
C CYS A 9 28.26 -9.07 -8.62
N THR A 10 27.88 -8.77 -9.85
CA THR A 10 28.66 -7.92 -10.76
C THR A 10 27.88 -6.65 -11.03
N VAL A 11 28.49 -5.49 -10.86
CA VAL A 11 27.95 -4.18 -11.27
C VAL A 11 28.98 -3.50 -12.15
N ASP A 12 28.64 -3.23 -13.41
CA ASP A 12 29.51 -2.53 -14.37
C ASP A 12 30.91 -3.14 -14.51
N GLY A 13 30.99 -4.47 -14.36
CA GLY A 13 32.23 -5.25 -14.42
C GLY A 13 32.95 -5.42 -13.08
N GLU A 14 32.60 -4.67 -12.04
CA GLU A 14 33.11 -4.88 -10.68
C GLU A 14 32.38 -6.04 -10.02
N ARG A 15 33.12 -7.04 -9.54
CA ARG A 15 32.57 -8.25 -8.91
C ARG A 15 32.89 -8.30 -7.42
N ALA A 16 31.86 -8.51 -6.60
CA ALA A 16 32.00 -8.72 -5.17
C ALA A 16 30.80 -9.51 -4.61
N GLU A 17 30.99 -10.13 -3.43
CA GLU A 17 29.85 -10.64 -2.67
C GLU A 17 29.11 -9.48 -2.00
N THR A 18 27.77 -9.52 -2.05
CA THR A 18 26.93 -8.53 -1.39
C THR A 18 25.65 -9.14 -0.86
N ARG A 19 25.05 -8.50 0.15
CA ARG A 19 23.66 -8.74 0.52
C ARG A 19 22.77 -7.90 -0.40
N ALA A 20 22.08 -8.57 -1.31
CA ALA A 20 21.06 -7.98 -2.16
C ALA A 20 19.69 -8.05 -1.47
N LEU A 21 18.93 -6.96 -1.50
CA LEU A 21 17.55 -6.89 -1.02
C LEU A 21 16.66 -6.40 -2.16
N LEU A 22 15.61 -7.16 -2.47
CA LEU A 22 14.54 -6.75 -3.38
C LEU A 22 13.29 -6.38 -2.58
N GLU A 23 13.12 -5.08 -2.35
CA GLU A 23 11.94 -4.49 -1.74
C GLU A 23 10.83 -4.27 -2.77
N SER A 24 9.76 -3.55 -2.40
CA SER A 24 8.65 -3.27 -3.31
C SER A 24 9.00 -2.23 -4.38
N ARG A 25 9.95 -1.33 -4.11
CA ARG A 25 10.32 -0.22 -5.00
C ARG A 25 11.80 -0.18 -5.35
N GLU A 26 12.63 -0.90 -4.61
CA GLU A 26 14.09 -0.82 -4.77
C GLU A 26 14.72 -2.21 -4.78
N LEU A 27 15.75 -2.35 -5.62
CA LEU A 27 16.79 -3.34 -5.50
C LEU A 27 17.99 -2.67 -4.81
N ILE A 28 18.34 -3.13 -3.61
CA ILE A 28 19.39 -2.55 -2.78
C ILE A 28 20.56 -3.53 -2.71
N LEU A 29 21.72 -3.09 -3.16
CA LEU A 29 22.99 -3.78 -2.97
C LEU A 29 23.72 -3.14 -1.79
N ARG A 30 23.93 -3.92 -0.73
CA ARG A 30 24.69 -3.45 0.43
C ARG A 30 26.19 -3.33 0.08
N ALA A 31 27.03 -3.11 1.09
CA ALA A 31 28.47 -3.10 0.88
C ALA A 31 28.94 -4.37 0.13
N PRO A 32 29.96 -4.28 -0.73
CA PRO A 32 30.77 -3.07 -0.99
C PRO A 32 30.12 -2.04 -1.93
N PHE A 33 29.19 -2.45 -2.81
CA PHE A 33 28.61 -1.57 -3.84
C PHE A 33 27.87 -0.35 -3.29
N ARG A 34 27.07 -0.53 -2.23
CA ARG A 34 26.23 0.54 -1.63
C ARG A 34 25.39 1.29 -2.68
N ARG A 35 24.71 0.53 -3.56
CA ARG A 35 23.85 1.04 -4.64
C ARG A 35 22.39 0.67 -4.37
N SER A 36 21.47 1.52 -4.79
CA SER A 36 20.05 1.24 -4.86
C SER A 36 19.53 1.58 -6.25
N PHE A 37 18.72 0.69 -6.81
CA PHE A 37 18.10 0.86 -8.12
C PHE A 37 16.58 0.83 -7.96
N ALA A 38 15.87 1.76 -8.57
CA ALA A 38 14.41 1.74 -8.58
C ALA A 38 13.93 0.54 -9.40
N VAL A 39 13.05 -0.30 -8.83
CA VAL A 39 12.47 -1.47 -9.53
C VAL A 39 11.77 -1.05 -10.82
N ALA A 40 11.15 0.14 -10.83
CA ALA A 40 10.48 0.70 -12.01
C ALA A 40 11.45 1.11 -13.14
N GLY A 41 12.74 1.28 -12.84
CA GLY A 41 13.79 1.58 -13.81
C GLY A 41 14.71 0.39 -14.08
N LEU A 42 14.30 -0.83 -13.72
CA LEU A 42 15.01 -2.04 -14.07
C LEU A 42 14.52 -2.54 -15.43
N GLU A 43 15.47 -2.80 -16.31
CA GLU A 43 15.26 -3.22 -17.69
C GLU A 43 15.98 -4.54 -17.96
N GLU A 44 15.70 -5.15 -19.11
CA GLU A 44 16.34 -6.39 -19.59
C GLU A 44 16.39 -7.55 -18.57
N VAL A 45 15.39 -7.64 -17.70
CA VAL A 45 15.35 -8.61 -16.59
C VAL A 45 15.20 -10.02 -17.13
N ARG A 46 16.25 -10.84 -17.00
CA ARG A 46 16.26 -12.24 -17.46
C ARG A 46 17.06 -13.15 -16.53
N VAL A 47 16.73 -14.43 -16.55
CA VAL A 47 17.50 -15.47 -15.86
C VAL A 47 18.39 -16.18 -16.87
N ASP A 48 19.66 -16.37 -16.54
CA ASP A 48 20.66 -17.08 -17.33
C ASP A 48 21.40 -18.07 -16.43
N GLY A 49 21.00 -19.33 -16.48
CA GLY A 49 21.45 -20.35 -15.52
C GLY A 49 21.11 -19.95 -14.08
N ASP A 50 22.14 -19.77 -13.25
CA ASP A 50 22.05 -19.37 -11.86
C ASP A 50 22.01 -17.84 -11.66
N ASP A 51 22.19 -17.07 -12.73
CA ASP A 51 22.31 -15.62 -12.67
C ASP A 51 20.98 -14.94 -13.03
N LEU A 52 20.65 -13.89 -12.27
CA LEU A 52 19.68 -12.88 -12.66
C LEU A 52 20.43 -11.70 -13.27
N LEU A 53 20.14 -11.42 -14.53
CA LEU A 53 20.72 -10.32 -15.29
C LEU A 53 19.67 -9.23 -15.47
N LEU A 54 20.07 -7.98 -15.28
CA LEU A 54 19.23 -6.79 -15.42
C LEU A 54 20.07 -5.55 -15.68
N SER A 55 19.45 -4.52 -16.24
CA SER A 55 20.06 -3.20 -16.43
C SER A 55 19.26 -2.11 -15.71
N SER A 56 19.89 -0.97 -15.47
CA SER A 56 19.21 0.24 -15.02
C SER A 56 19.95 1.46 -15.56
N GLY A 57 19.39 2.11 -16.58
CA GLY A 57 20.13 3.07 -17.39
C GLY A 57 21.39 2.42 -17.99
N ASP A 58 22.54 3.05 -17.81
CA ASP A 58 23.82 2.53 -18.31
C ASP A 58 24.40 1.39 -17.45
N SER A 59 23.86 1.15 -16.26
CA SER A 59 24.40 0.15 -15.35
C SER A 59 23.93 -1.26 -15.70
N ARG A 60 24.87 -2.21 -15.74
CA ARG A 60 24.61 -3.65 -15.93
C ARG A 60 24.85 -4.41 -14.63
N ILE A 61 23.86 -5.17 -14.21
CA ILE A 61 23.86 -5.89 -12.94
C ILE A 61 23.65 -7.39 -13.19
N ALA A 62 24.48 -8.21 -12.57
CA ALA A 62 24.32 -9.66 -12.50
C ALA A 62 24.32 -10.11 -11.03
N LEU A 63 23.34 -10.93 -10.63
CA LEU A 63 23.24 -11.53 -9.30
C LEU A 63 23.21 -13.05 -9.43
N THR A 64 24.21 -13.74 -8.88
CA THR A 64 24.23 -15.21 -8.84
C THR A 64 23.35 -15.71 -7.71
N LEU A 65 22.07 -15.95 -8.01
CA LEU A 65 21.02 -16.30 -7.04
C LEU A 65 20.67 -17.79 -7.04
N GLY A 66 21.21 -18.56 -7.99
CA GLY A 66 20.87 -19.97 -8.17
C GLY A 66 19.38 -20.17 -8.38
N ALA A 67 18.82 -21.17 -7.70
CA ALA A 67 17.39 -21.49 -7.77
C ALA A 67 16.44 -20.34 -7.37
N ALA A 68 16.94 -19.27 -6.73
CA ALA A 68 16.13 -18.09 -6.42
C ALA A 68 15.98 -17.11 -7.59
N ALA A 69 16.81 -17.19 -8.65
CA ALA A 69 16.80 -16.23 -9.76
C ALA A 69 15.42 -16.07 -10.44
N PRO A 70 14.67 -17.14 -10.78
CA PRO A 70 13.34 -17.02 -11.39
C PRO A 70 12.32 -16.31 -10.49
N LYS A 71 12.40 -16.52 -9.18
CA LYS A 71 11.52 -15.87 -8.20
C LYS A 71 11.77 -14.37 -8.15
N TRP A 72 13.03 -13.96 -8.23
CA TRP A 72 13.41 -12.54 -8.27
C TRP A 72 12.99 -11.89 -9.58
N ALA A 73 13.29 -12.50 -10.74
CA ALA A 73 12.85 -12.01 -12.04
C ALA A 73 11.34 -11.79 -12.09
N LYS A 74 10.56 -12.79 -11.66
CA LYS A 74 9.09 -12.69 -11.61
C LYS A 74 8.63 -11.53 -10.72
N LYS A 75 9.28 -11.32 -9.58
CA LYS A 75 8.91 -10.25 -8.65
C LYS A 75 9.21 -8.86 -9.22
N ILE A 76 10.33 -8.69 -9.93
CA ILE A 76 10.68 -7.42 -10.60
C ILE A 76 9.69 -7.15 -11.74
N ALA A 77 9.36 -8.16 -12.54
CA ALA A 77 8.45 -8.04 -13.66
C ALA A 77 6.97 -7.88 -13.27
N THR A 78 6.60 -8.17 -12.02
CA THR A 78 5.22 -8.01 -11.54
C THR A 78 4.99 -6.56 -11.14
N PRO A 79 4.09 -5.82 -11.82
CA PRO A 79 3.79 -4.45 -11.45
C PRO A 79 3.33 -4.34 -9.99
N ALA A 80 3.68 -3.24 -9.32
CA ALA A 80 3.16 -2.96 -8.00
C ALA A 80 1.62 -2.90 -8.06
N PRO A 81 0.91 -3.41 -7.03
CA PRO A 81 -0.55 -3.31 -7.00
C PRO A 81 -0.98 -1.85 -7.04
N SER A 82 -1.99 -1.55 -7.88
CA SER A 82 -2.57 -0.21 -7.98
C SER A 82 -3.15 0.25 -6.64
N LEU A 83 -3.32 1.56 -6.45
CA LEU A 83 -3.94 2.07 -5.23
C LEU A 83 -5.37 1.54 -5.06
N ALA A 84 -6.17 1.49 -6.13
CA ALA A 84 -7.50 0.87 -6.11
C ALA A 84 -7.45 -0.57 -5.57
N SER A 85 -6.52 -1.40 -6.08
CA SER A 85 -6.34 -2.78 -5.62
C SER A 85 -5.94 -2.86 -4.14
N LYS A 86 -5.02 -1.99 -3.69
CA LYS A 86 -4.61 -1.92 -2.26
C LYS A 86 -5.78 -1.55 -1.35
N LEU A 87 -6.65 -0.63 -1.79
CA LEU A 87 -7.84 -0.20 -1.06
C LEU A 87 -9.00 -1.19 -1.19
N GLY A 88 -8.92 -2.18 -2.10
CA GLY A 88 -10.02 -3.11 -2.37
C GLY A 88 -11.19 -2.47 -3.12
N ILE A 89 -10.90 -1.45 -3.92
CA ILE A 89 -11.85 -0.70 -4.74
C ILE A 89 -11.85 -1.31 -6.15
N GLY A 90 -13.04 -1.48 -6.72
CA GLY A 90 -13.21 -2.01 -8.08
C GLY A 90 -14.69 -2.13 -8.44
N HIS A 91 -15.02 -2.58 -9.65
CA HIS A 91 -16.42 -2.71 -10.09
C HIS A 91 -17.29 -3.62 -9.19
N ALA A 92 -16.70 -4.67 -8.61
CA ALA A 92 -17.41 -5.55 -7.68
C ALA A 92 -17.53 -4.97 -6.25
N SER A 93 -16.73 -3.95 -5.94
CA SER A 93 -16.66 -3.30 -4.62
C SER A 93 -16.49 -1.78 -4.78
N PRO A 94 -17.52 -1.08 -5.29
CA PRO A 94 -17.43 0.36 -5.52
C PRO A 94 -17.43 1.15 -4.20
N ALA A 95 -16.77 2.30 -4.22
CA ALA A 95 -16.56 3.16 -3.07
C ALA A 95 -17.59 4.29 -2.97
N PHE A 96 -18.10 4.54 -1.77
CA PHE A 96 -18.78 5.78 -1.43
C PHE A 96 -17.75 6.81 -0.96
N VAL A 97 -17.58 7.88 -1.72
CA VAL A 97 -16.57 8.92 -1.46
C VAL A 97 -17.16 10.03 -0.59
N ILE A 98 -16.44 10.40 0.47
CA ILE A 98 -16.81 11.46 1.40
C ILE A 98 -15.63 12.43 1.52
N GLY A 99 -15.87 13.72 1.30
CA GLY A 99 -14.83 14.74 1.25
C GLY A 99 -14.33 15.00 -0.16
N LYS A 100 -13.37 15.91 -0.28
CA LYS A 100 -12.83 16.38 -1.57
C LYS A 100 -11.64 15.52 -2.01
N VAL A 101 -11.61 15.13 -3.29
CA VAL A 101 -10.51 14.37 -3.88
C VAL A 101 -9.63 15.32 -4.69
N ASP A 102 -8.56 15.80 -4.06
CA ASP A 102 -7.58 16.70 -4.70
C ASP A 102 -6.25 16.00 -5.06
N ASP A 103 -6.04 14.78 -4.55
CA ASP A 103 -4.85 13.98 -4.82
C ASP A 103 -5.03 13.15 -6.09
N GLU A 104 -4.11 13.29 -7.04
CA GLU A 104 -4.17 12.66 -8.36
C GLU A 104 -4.17 11.12 -8.26
N ALA A 105 -3.33 10.55 -7.40
CA ALA A 105 -3.26 9.10 -7.22
C ALA A 105 -4.56 8.54 -6.62
N LEU A 106 -5.18 9.27 -5.69
CA LEU A 106 -6.49 8.92 -5.17
C LEU A 106 -7.60 9.07 -6.21
N ALA A 107 -7.58 10.13 -7.03
CA ALA A 107 -8.53 10.33 -8.11
C ALA A 107 -8.48 9.17 -9.12
N GLU A 108 -7.26 8.79 -9.56
CA GLU A 108 -7.04 7.63 -10.43
C GLU A 108 -7.58 6.34 -9.82
N ALA A 109 -7.35 6.11 -8.52
CA ALA A 109 -7.84 4.91 -7.84
C ALA A 109 -9.38 4.82 -7.76
N LEU A 110 -10.06 5.97 -7.77
CA LEU A 110 -11.51 6.07 -7.66
C LEU A 110 -12.21 6.11 -9.01
N ASP A 111 -11.51 6.50 -10.08
CA ASP A 111 -12.10 6.65 -11.41
C ASP A 111 -12.79 5.36 -11.87
N GLY A 112 -14.03 5.49 -12.34
CA GLY A 112 -14.89 4.36 -12.73
C GLY A 112 -15.32 3.39 -11.59
N HIS A 113 -14.94 3.66 -10.33
CA HIS A 113 -15.16 2.75 -9.20
C HIS A 113 -15.92 3.37 -8.01
N THR A 114 -16.56 4.52 -8.20
CA THR A 114 -17.41 5.14 -7.17
C THR A 114 -18.89 4.78 -7.33
N ALA A 115 -19.63 4.78 -6.23
CA ALA A 115 -21.08 4.60 -6.22
C ALA A 115 -21.74 5.47 -5.13
N PRO A 116 -23.04 5.78 -5.27
CA PRO A 116 -23.81 6.35 -4.17
C PRO A 116 -23.88 5.37 -2.99
N ALA A 117 -24.19 5.87 -1.80
CA ALA A 117 -24.08 5.13 -0.52
C ALA A 117 -24.84 3.80 -0.54
N GLU A 118 -26.01 3.75 -1.19
CA GLU A 118 -26.89 2.58 -1.25
C GLU A 118 -26.31 1.42 -2.08
N LYS A 119 -25.36 1.73 -2.99
CA LYS A 119 -24.73 0.76 -3.90
C LYS A 119 -23.26 0.51 -3.58
N ALA A 120 -22.66 1.32 -2.72
CA ALA A 120 -21.28 1.18 -2.32
C ALA A 120 -21.08 -0.03 -1.38
N ARG A 121 -19.88 -0.61 -1.43
CA ARG A 121 -19.48 -1.70 -0.53
C ARG A 121 -18.58 -1.23 0.61
N LEU A 122 -17.94 -0.08 0.43
CA LEU A 122 -17.03 0.54 1.38
C LEU A 122 -17.11 2.07 1.27
N SER A 123 -16.62 2.77 2.28
CA SER A 123 -16.46 4.22 2.22
C SER A 123 -14.99 4.62 2.10
N VAL A 124 -14.72 5.70 1.37
CA VAL A 124 -13.43 6.39 1.34
C VAL A 124 -13.67 7.81 1.82
N ALA A 125 -13.16 8.14 2.99
CA ALA A 125 -13.32 9.45 3.61
C ALA A 125 -11.99 10.21 3.60
N ILE A 126 -11.96 11.38 2.98
CA ILE A 126 -10.83 12.29 2.98
C ILE A 126 -11.06 13.32 4.08
N VAL A 127 -10.16 13.35 5.07
CA VAL A 127 -10.33 14.16 6.28
C VAL A 127 -9.04 14.93 6.61
N GLY A 128 -9.21 16.19 6.97
CA GLY A 128 -8.18 17.12 7.42
C GLY A 128 -8.25 17.45 8.91
N ASP A 129 -9.35 17.09 9.59
CA ASP A 129 -9.53 17.26 11.04
C ASP A 129 -10.55 16.27 11.64
N ALA A 130 -10.78 16.38 12.96
CA ALA A 130 -11.70 15.53 13.70
C ALA A 130 -13.18 15.77 13.35
N GLY A 131 -13.58 17.01 13.02
CA GLY A 131 -14.95 17.33 12.66
C GLY A 131 -15.33 16.75 11.30
N GLU A 132 -14.43 16.80 10.34
CA GLU A 132 -14.58 16.13 9.05
C GLU A 132 -14.64 14.59 9.21
N LEU A 133 -13.86 14.04 10.15
CA LEU A 133 -13.93 12.61 10.49
C LEU A 133 -15.29 12.22 11.08
N ASP A 134 -15.82 12.99 12.02
CA ASP A 134 -17.14 12.73 12.60
C ASP A 134 -18.26 12.84 11.54
N ALA A 135 -18.21 13.86 10.69
CA ALA A 135 -19.14 14.01 9.58
C ALA A 135 -19.06 12.83 8.60
N ALA A 136 -17.84 12.33 8.34
CA ALA A 136 -17.63 11.17 7.49
C ALA A 136 -18.18 9.88 8.11
N LEU A 137 -18.01 9.68 9.42
CA LEU A 137 -18.56 8.53 10.13
C LEU A 137 -20.10 8.54 10.14
N ALA A 138 -20.72 9.71 10.34
CA ALA A 138 -22.17 9.85 10.25
C ALA A 138 -22.70 9.46 8.86
N ARG A 139 -21.99 9.83 7.79
CA ARG A 139 -22.32 9.44 6.41
C ARG A 139 -22.04 7.96 6.13
N HIS A 140 -20.97 7.42 6.70
CA HIS A 140 -20.63 5.99 6.60
C HIS A 140 -21.67 5.10 7.26
N ALA A 141 -22.31 5.55 8.35
CA ALA A 141 -23.35 4.81 9.05
C ALA A 141 -24.59 4.51 8.18
N ALA A 142 -24.76 5.19 7.04
CA ALA A 142 -25.80 4.91 6.07
C ALA A 142 -25.52 3.68 5.17
N LEU A 143 -24.29 3.11 5.22
CA LEU A 143 -23.93 1.93 4.45
C LEU A 143 -24.41 0.63 5.15
N PRO A 144 -24.56 -0.48 4.39
CA PRO A 144 -24.91 -1.77 4.96
C PRO A 144 -23.98 -2.22 6.10
N HIS A 145 -24.53 -2.91 7.08
CA HIS A 145 -23.75 -3.49 8.18
C HIS A 145 -22.60 -4.37 7.64
N GLY A 146 -21.40 -4.21 8.23
CA GLY A 146 -20.19 -4.91 7.81
C GLY A 146 -19.35 -4.18 6.75
N SER A 147 -19.82 -3.05 6.22
CA SER A 147 -18.97 -2.15 5.43
C SER A 147 -17.82 -1.58 6.27
N HIS A 148 -16.67 -1.39 5.62
CA HIS A 148 -15.50 -0.76 6.22
C HIS A 148 -15.30 0.64 5.62
N ILE A 149 -14.55 1.47 6.34
CA ILE A 149 -14.16 2.81 5.91
C ILE A 149 -12.66 2.89 5.76
N TRP A 150 -12.19 3.43 4.64
CA TRP A 150 -10.84 3.93 4.49
C TRP A 150 -10.83 5.41 4.85
N VAL A 151 -10.06 5.76 5.88
CA VAL A 151 -9.82 7.15 6.26
C VAL A 151 -8.51 7.58 5.62
N ILE A 152 -8.59 8.56 4.72
CA ILE A 152 -7.47 9.21 4.06
C ILE A 152 -7.12 10.45 4.88
N HIS A 153 -5.88 10.51 5.35
CA HIS A 153 -5.39 11.56 6.24
C HIS A 153 -3.96 11.96 5.90
N GLY A 154 -3.50 13.08 6.47
CA GLY A 154 -2.13 13.56 6.28
C GLY A 154 -1.08 12.54 6.75
N LYS A 155 0.05 12.51 6.03
CA LYS A 155 1.17 11.60 6.26
C LYS A 155 2.37 12.32 6.85
N GLY A 156 3.05 11.64 7.77
CA GLY A 156 4.29 12.12 8.39
C GLY A 156 4.06 13.11 9.55
N GLN A 157 5.17 13.52 10.19
CA GLN A 157 5.14 14.32 11.42
C GLN A 157 4.59 15.74 11.25
N LYS A 158 4.55 16.25 10.01
CA LYS A 158 4.06 17.61 9.69
C LYS A 158 2.56 17.65 9.39
N ALA A 159 1.88 16.50 9.36
CA ALA A 159 0.44 16.47 9.12
C ALA A 159 -0.31 17.10 10.30
N ALA A 160 -1.12 18.12 10.02
CA ALA A 160 -1.98 18.76 11.03
C ALA A 160 -2.95 17.74 11.65
N PHE A 161 -3.47 16.83 10.83
CA PHE A 161 -4.26 15.69 11.26
C PHE A 161 -3.72 14.42 10.59
N GLY A 162 -2.99 13.64 11.38
CA GLY A 162 -2.28 12.45 10.92
C GLY A 162 -2.68 11.18 11.67
N ASP A 163 -1.96 10.10 11.38
CA ASP A 163 -2.23 8.72 11.81
C ASP A 163 -2.57 8.57 13.31
N ASN A 164 -1.80 9.23 14.19
CA ASN A 164 -2.04 9.15 15.64
C ASN A 164 -3.37 9.78 16.06
N ALA A 165 -3.72 10.94 15.49
CA ALA A 165 -4.97 11.63 15.81
C ALA A 165 -6.17 10.81 15.30
N VAL A 166 -6.10 10.32 14.06
CA VAL A 166 -7.13 9.46 13.47
C VAL A 166 -7.29 8.18 14.28
N ARG A 167 -6.20 7.47 14.61
CA ARG A 167 -6.27 6.23 15.41
C ARG A 167 -6.86 6.48 16.80
N ALA A 168 -6.47 7.55 17.48
CA ALA A 168 -6.99 7.86 18.80
C ALA A 168 -8.51 8.10 18.75
N HIS A 169 -8.95 8.92 17.79
CA HIS A 169 -10.37 9.23 17.56
C HIS A 169 -11.19 7.98 17.23
N MET A 170 -10.76 7.22 16.23
CA MET A 170 -11.44 6.00 15.78
C MET A 170 -11.55 4.95 16.88
N ARG A 171 -10.50 4.75 17.69
CA ARG A 171 -10.51 3.79 18.80
C ARG A 171 -11.44 4.21 19.92
N GLY A 172 -11.54 5.51 20.21
CA GLY A 172 -12.52 6.05 21.17
C GLY A 172 -13.97 5.72 20.79
N LEU A 173 -14.23 5.53 19.49
CA LEU A 173 -15.53 5.20 18.92
C LEU A 173 -15.72 3.68 18.66
N GLY A 174 -14.80 2.83 19.13
CA GLY A 174 -14.90 1.37 18.99
C GLY A 174 -14.48 0.80 17.62
N TYR A 175 -13.91 1.62 16.74
CA TYR A 175 -13.34 1.16 15.48
C TYR A 175 -11.94 0.56 15.68
N ARG A 176 -11.62 -0.44 14.86
CA ARG A 176 -10.30 -1.08 14.81
C ARG A 176 -9.70 -0.97 13.44
N ASP A 177 -8.45 -0.52 13.39
CA ASP A 177 -7.66 -0.52 12.17
C ASP A 177 -7.25 -1.95 11.79
N SER A 178 -7.28 -2.26 10.50
CA SER A 178 -6.93 -3.61 9.98
C SER A 178 -5.91 -3.59 8.85
N LYS A 179 -5.82 -2.48 8.12
CA LYS A 179 -4.86 -2.27 7.02
C LYS A 179 -4.48 -0.80 6.94
N SER A 180 -3.27 -0.54 6.45
CA SER A 180 -2.84 0.80 6.07
C SER A 180 -2.19 0.75 4.68
N SER A 181 -2.27 1.85 3.94
CA SER A 181 -1.64 2.00 2.63
C SER A 181 -1.16 3.42 2.42
N ALA A 182 0.02 3.59 1.84
CA ALA A 182 0.41 4.89 1.30
C ALA A 182 -0.49 5.22 0.09
N VAL A 183 -1.06 6.42 0.07
CA VAL A 183 -1.80 6.98 -1.06
C VAL A 183 -0.82 7.74 -1.94
N SER A 184 -0.16 8.74 -1.36
CA SER A 184 0.85 9.56 -2.02
C SER A 184 1.98 9.91 -1.03
N ASP A 185 2.80 10.90 -1.38
CA ASP A 185 3.86 11.39 -0.49
C ASP A 185 3.30 12.15 0.71
N SER A 186 2.12 12.79 0.56
CA SER A 186 1.46 13.58 1.59
C SER A 186 0.28 12.88 2.27
N LEU A 187 -0.24 11.77 1.70
CA LEU A 187 -1.42 11.08 2.20
C LEU A 187 -1.20 9.60 2.52
N SER A 188 -1.86 9.15 3.57
CA SER A 188 -2.00 7.76 3.97
C SER A 188 -3.47 7.38 4.09
N ALA A 189 -3.77 6.11 3.84
CA ALA A 189 -5.09 5.51 4.03
C ALA A 189 -5.03 4.49 5.16
N THR A 190 -5.97 4.53 6.09
CA THR A 190 -6.10 3.52 7.15
C THR A 190 -7.52 2.97 7.16
N ARG A 191 -7.64 1.64 7.12
CA ARG A 191 -8.92 0.92 7.02
C ARG A 191 -9.45 0.56 8.39
N TYR A 192 -10.65 1.00 8.69
CA TYR A 192 -11.36 0.73 9.92
C TYR A 192 -12.64 -0.05 9.69
N ALA A 193 -12.95 -0.93 10.63
CA ALA A 193 -14.26 -1.54 10.78
C ALA A 193 -14.71 -1.37 12.23
N GLN A 194 -16.01 -1.23 12.43
CA GLN A 194 -16.57 -1.21 13.78
C GLN A 194 -16.49 -2.63 14.34
N THR A 195 -15.99 -2.77 15.56
CA THR A 195 -16.06 -4.07 16.23
C THR A 195 -17.52 -4.26 16.64
N LEU A 196 -18.19 -5.31 16.16
CA LEU A 196 -19.50 -5.66 16.69
C LEU A 196 -19.30 -5.97 18.18
N THR A 197 -19.73 -5.06 19.05
CA THR A 197 -20.07 -5.43 20.41
C THR A 197 -21.23 -6.39 20.28
N VAL A 198 -20.98 -7.68 20.50
CA VAL A 198 -22.05 -8.64 20.79
C VAL A 198 -22.68 -8.11 22.08
N SER A 199 -23.78 -7.38 21.93
CA SER A 199 -24.62 -7.03 23.06
C SER A 199 -25.20 -8.36 23.52
N ASP A 200 -24.67 -8.86 24.64
CA ASP A 200 -25.15 -10.07 25.28
C ASP A 200 -26.57 -9.77 25.79
N ALA A 201 -27.55 -9.96 24.92
CA ALA A 201 -28.97 -9.92 25.26
C ALA A 201 -29.32 -11.24 25.94
N SER A 202 -28.77 -11.43 27.14
CA SER A 202 -29.35 -12.31 28.14
C SER A 202 -30.44 -11.53 28.86
N GLU A 203 -31.61 -11.39 28.23
CA GLU A 203 -32.82 -11.02 28.95
C GLU A 203 -33.49 -12.31 29.44
N HIS A 204 -33.41 -12.50 30.76
CA HIS A 204 -34.32 -13.33 31.51
C HIS A 204 -35.75 -12.80 31.34
N ALA A 205 -36.64 -13.64 30.78
CA ALA A 205 -38.02 -13.82 31.21
C ALA A 205 -38.56 -15.14 30.67
#